data_AF-A0A5C4LEN4-F1
#
_entry.id   AF-A0A5C4LEN4-F1
#
_cell.length_a   1.000
_cell.length_b   1.000
_cell.length_c   1.000
_cell.angle_alpha   90.00
_cell.angle_beta   90.00
_cell.angle_gamma   90.00
#
_symmetry.space_group_name_H-M   'P 1'
#
loop_
_entity.id
_entity.type
_entity.pdbx_description
1 polymer ?
#
loop_
_entity_poly.entity_id
_entity_poly.type
_entity_poly.pdbx_seq_one_letter_code
_entity_poly.pdbx_strand_id
1 'polypeptide(L)'
;MSEMQTGLKTFTGLASYFTKIFEILDRMRREDIKILITPLHDEFVKINMNYFDMFYRLRTKIRGLGNAKLNLDEFEFSQELKKIIDDFEKERGELEPFRDIFQQKIKGYLEACQDPHVQNYIGALGFYFSHPPTQTFTDSPFVMQMDVRGIIERGGVSALPTPSSKLLSEIKNTRDLSKIKSTIAETCEGVAINMSIVSRYYYSLEAKRI
;
A
#
# COMPACT_ATOMS: atom_id res chain seq x y z
N MET A 1 39.74 15.00 -48.19
CA MET A 1 38.97 15.78 -47.18
C MET A 1 37.46 15.55 -47.24
N SER A 2 36.84 15.02 -48.31
CA SER A 2 35.38 14.88 -48.40
C SER A 2 34.80 13.65 -47.68
N GLU A 3 35.51 12.52 -47.57
CA GLU A 3 34.95 11.29 -46.96
C GLU A 3 34.80 11.39 -45.43
N MET A 4 35.73 12.07 -44.76
CA MET A 4 35.72 12.23 -43.30
C MET A 4 34.59 13.16 -42.81
N GLN A 5 34.24 14.18 -43.61
CA GLN A 5 33.09 15.07 -43.33
C GLN A 5 31.74 14.36 -43.55
N THR A 6 31.67 13.44 -44.51
CA THR A 6 30.47 12.62 -44.75
C THR A 6 30.27 11.61 -43.63
N GLY A 7 31.34 10.97 -43.13
CA GLY A 7 31.27 10.08 -41.96
C GLY A 7 30.79 10.77 -40.68
N LEU A 8 31.30 11.97 -40.39
CA LEU A 8 30.88 12.78 -39.23
C LEU A 8 29.42 13.27 -39.32
N LYS A 9 28.93 13.64 -40.51
CA LYS A 9 27.52 14.02 -40.73
C LYS A 9 26.56 12.82 -40.60
N THR A 10 26.99 11.63 -41.02
CA THR A 10 26.19 10.41 -40.92
C THR A 10 26.10 9.92 -39.46
N PHE A 11 27.20 10.02 -38.71
CA PHE A 11 27.25 9.68 -37.28
C PHE A 11 26.44 10.64 -36.40
N THR A 12 26.52 11.95 -36.66
CA THR A 12 25.69 12.96 -35.98
C THR A 12 24.20 12.84 -36.33
N GLY A 13 23.86 12.45 -37.56
CA GLY A 13 22.49 12.12 -37.97
C GLY A 13 21.92 10.92 -37.22
N LEU A 14 22.68 9.82 -37.12
CA LEU A 14 22.32 8.62 -36.35
C LEU A 14 22.17 8.90 -34.86
N ALA A 15 23.10 9.65 -34.26
CA ALA A 15 22.99 10.05 -32.86
C ALA A 15 21.72 10.87 -32.60
N SER A 16 21.38 11.83 -33.48
CA SER A 16 20.15 12.63 -33.36
C SER A 16 18.87 11.80 -33.50
N TYR A 17 18.91 10.75 -34.33
CA TYR A 17 17.79 9.82 -34.51
C TYR A 17 17.58 8.95 -33.27
N PHE A 18 18.66 8.43 -32.68
CA PHE A 18 18.58 7.71 -31.41
C PHE A 18 18.10 8.60 -30.27
N THR A 19 18.58 9.84 -30.16
CA THR A 19 18.09 10.80 -29.16
C THR A 19 16.59 11.01 -29.28
N LYS A 20 16.06 11.23 -30.49
CA LYS A 20 14.62 11.37 -30.73
C LYS A 20 13.84 10.11 -30.39
N ILE A 21 14.37 8.93 -30.70
CA ILE A 21 13.75 7.65 -30.31
C ILE A 21 13.71 7.52 -28.79
N PHE A 22 14.81 7.84 -28.10
CA PHE A 22 14.85 7.81 -26.64
C PHE A 22 13.87 8.82 -26.04
N GLU A 23 13.76 10.03 -26.58
CA GLU A 23 12.77 11.03 -26.17
C GLU A 23 11.33 10.56 -26.38
N ILE A 24 11.03 9.89 -27.50
CA ILE A 24 9.69 9.33 -27.79
C ILE A 24 9.37 8.18 -26.84
N LEU A 25 10.30 7.24 -26.67
CA LEU A 25 10.15 6.11 -25.75
C LEU A 25 9.98 6.57 -24.31
N ASP A 26 10.72 7.60 -23.92
CA ASP A 26 10.63 8.19 -22.59
C ASP A 26 9.30 8.94 -22.40
N ARG A 27 8.82 9.66 -23.41
CA ARG A 27 7.49 10.28 -23.40
C ARG A 27 6.36 9.25 -23.28
N MET A 28 6.45 8.15 -24.03
CA MET A 28 5.49 7.04 -23.94
C MET A 28 5.48 6.42 -22.54
N ARG A 29 6.66 6.15 -21.94
CA ARG A 29 6.77 5.66 -20.56
C ARG A 29 6.15 6.62 -19.54
N ARG A 30 6.36 7.94 -19.70
CA ARG A 30 5.79 8.96 -18.81
C ARG A 30 4.25 9.01 -18.90
N GLU A 31 3.69 8.80 -20.09
CA GLU A 31 2.24 8.73 -20.32
C GLU A 31 1.64 7.45 -19.72
N ASP A 32 2.30 6.30 -19.85
CA ASP A 32 1.87 5.03 -19.24
C ASP A 32 1.80 5.12 -17.71
N ILE A 33 2.79 5.75 -17.07
CA ILE A 33 2.75 6.00 -15.62
C ILE A 33 1.55 6.88 -15.25
N LYS A 34 1.26 7.93 -16.01
CA LYS A 34 0.13 8.83 -15.70
C LYS A 34 -1.22 8.15 -15.89
N ILE A 35 -1.35 7.28 -16.89
CA ILE A 35 -2.60 6.60 -17.23
C ILE A 35 -2.84 5.38 -16.33
N LEU A 36 -1.80 4.67 -15.92
CA LEU A 36 -1.93 3.40 -15.17
C LEU A 36 -1.61 3.55 -13.68
N ILE A 37 -0.52 4.26 -13.34
CA ILE A 37 0.01 4.30 -11.97
C ILE A 37 -0.69 5.34 -11.11
N THR A 38 -0.94 6.54 -11.62
CA THR A 38 -1.64 7.58 -10.84
C THR A 38 -3.05 7.16 -10.42
N PRO A 39 -3.93 6.62 -11.30
CA PRO A 39 -5.26 6.17 -10.86
C PRO A 39 -5.21 5.04 -9.84
N LEU A 40 -4.25 4.12 -9.98
CA LEU A 40 -4.02 3.04 -9.04
C LEU A 40 -3.58 3.58 -7.67
N HIS A 41 -2.72 4.60 -7.65
CA HIS A 41 -2.33 5.29 -6.43
C HIS A 41 -3.51 5.98 -5.75
N ASP A 42 -4.33 6.69 -6.51
CA ASP A 42 -5.49 7.41 -5.97
C ASP A 42 -6.52 6.46 -5.36
N GLU A 43 -6.73 5.30 -5.98
CA GLU A 43 -7.58 4.24 -5.44
C GLU A 43 -7.01 3.69 -4.13
N PHE A 44 -5.69 3.45 -4.08
CA PHE A 44 -5.01 3.04 -2.86
C PHE A 44 -5.14 4.09 -1.74
N VAL A 45 -4.94 5.37 -2.04
CA VAL A 45 -5.06 6.46 -1.06
C VAL A 45 -6.46 6.45 -0.43
N LYS A 46 -7.51 6.27 -1.23
CA LYS A 46 -8.90 6.15 -0.71
C LYS A 46 -9.05 4.97 0.23
N ILE A 47 -8.50 3.80 -0.11
CA ILE A 47 -8.55 2.61 0.74
C ILE A 47 -7.77 2.86 2.05
N ASN A 48 -6.57 3.44 1.98
CA ASN A 48 -5.78 3.79 3.15
C ASN A 48 -6.51 4.81 4.05
N MET A 49 -7.20 5.80 3.48
CA MET A 49 -8.03 6.74 4.24
C MET A 49 -9.16 6.03 4.98
N ASN A 50 -9.84 5.06 4.34
CA ASN A 50 -10.86 4.27 5.01
C ASN A 50 -10.31 3.52 6.24
N TYR A 51 -9.11 2.93 6.12
CA TYR A 51 -8.44 2.27 7.24
C TYR A 51 -8.07 3.26 8.36
N PHE A 52 -7.49 4.40 7.98
CA PHE A 52 -7.12 5.44 8.93
C PHE A 52 -8.33 5.93 9.73
N ASP A 53 -9.42 6.25 9.03
CA ASP A 53 -10.66 6.73 9.63
C ASP A 53 -11.30 5.68 10.55
N MET A 54 -11.33 4.42 10.13
CA MET A 54 -11.85 3.31 10.92
C MET A 54 -11.06 3.12 12.22
N PHE A 55 -9.71 3.08 12.13
CA PHE A 55 -8.87 2.95 13.33
C PHE A 55 -8.93 4.19 14.23
N TYR A 56 -9.03 5.38 13.64
CA TYR A 56 -9.19 6.62 14.39
C TYR A 56 -10.51 6.63 15.18
N ARG A 57 -11.62 6.22 14.55
CA ARG A 57 -12.93 6.08 15.22
C ARG A 57 -12.86 5.07 16.36
N LEU A 58 -12.29 3.88 16.11
CA LEU A 58 -12.10 2.85 17.15
C LEU A 58 -11.27 3.41 18.32
N ARG A 59 -10.12 4.02 18.05
CA ARG A 59 -9.25 4.63 19.05
C ARG A 59 -9.99 5.68 19.88
N THR A 60 -10.79 6.51 19.24
CA THR A 60 -11.57 7.57 19.90
C THR A 60 -12.63 6.98 20.82
N LYS A 61 -13.39 5.98 20.34
CA LYS A 61 -14.38 5.25 21.15
C LYS A 61 -13.74 4.57 22.37
N ILE A 62 -12.62 3.86 22.17
CA ILE A 62 -11.85 3.19 23.25
C ILE A 62 -11.29 4.19 24.27
N ARG A 63 -10.80 5.34 23.82
CA ARG A 63 -10.36 6.42 24.72
C ARG A 63 -11.53 6.97 25.54
N GLY A 64 -12.67 7.21 24.89
CA GLY A 64 -13.90 7.64 25.55
C GLY A 64 -14.36 6.67 26.63
N LEU A 65 -14.38 5.37 26.31
CA LEU A 65 -14.69 4.31 27.28
C LEU A 65 -13.73 4.31 28.47
N GLY A 66 -12.44 4.53 28.24
CA GLY A 66 -11.44 4.65 29.30
C GLY A 66 -11.69 5.80 30.27
N ASN A 67 -12.23 6.92 29.79
CA ASN A 67 -12.63 8.04 30.64
C ASN A 67 -13.93 7.76 31.39
N ALA A 68 -14.86 7.03 30.76
CA ALA A 68 -16.15 6.65 31.35
C ALA A 68 -16.04 5.50 32.38
N LYS A 69 -14.95 4.72 32.37
CA LYS A 69 -14.72 3.58 33.26
C LYS A 69 -14.88 3.92 34.75
N LEU A 70 -14.67 5.18 35.16
CA LEU A 70 -14.85 5.62 36.54
C LEU A 70 -16.31 5.62 37.00
N ASN A 71 -17.27 5.65 36.06
CA ASN A 71 -18.70 5.80 36.31
C ASN A 71 -19.53 4.57 35.89
N LEU A 72 -18.91 3.58 35.25
CA LEU A 72 -19.58 2.36 34.79
C LEU A 72 -19.24 1.21 35.71
N ASP A 73 -20.22 0.36 35.99
CA ASP A 73 -19.93 -0.94 36.61
C ASP A 73 -19.23 -1.90 35.63
N GLU A 74 -18.75 -3.04 36.13
CA GLU A 74 -18.01 -4.01 35.30
C GLU A 74 -18.87 -4.59 34.17
N PHE A 75 -20.16 -4.78 34.40
CA PHE A 75 -21.09 -5.33 33.41
C PHE A 75 -21.35 -4.32 32.30
N GLU A 76 -21.69 -3.08 32.67
CA GLU A 76 -21.90 -1.96 31.73
C GLU A 76 -20.64 -1.69 30.90
N PHE A 77 -19.47 -1.65 31.55
CA PHE A 77 -18.19 -1.51 30.86
C PHE A 77 -17.98 -2.62 29.82
N SER A 78 -18.27 -3.87 30.18
CA SER A 78 -18.11 -5.02 29.29
C SER A 78 -19.07 -4.97 28.09
N GLN A 79 -20.31 -4.51 28.30
CA GLN A 79 -21.29 -4.34 27.22
C GLN A 79 -20.88 -3.24 26.25
N GLU A 80 -20.46 -2.08 26.77
CA GLU A 80 -20.00 -0.97 25.93
C GLU A 80 -18.72 -1.32 25.17
N LEU A 81 -17.76 -2.00 25.80
CA LEU A 81 -16.56 -2.48 25.10
C LEU A 81 -16.94 -3.43 23.96
N LYS A 82 -17.82 -4.40 24.22
CA LYS A 82 -18.27 -5.35 23.21
C LYS A 82 -18.94 -4.63 22.04
N LYS A 83 -19.83 -3.68 22.32
CA LYS A 83 -20.50 -2.87 21.29
C LYS A 83 -19.50 -2.09 20.42
N ILE A 84 -18.46 -1.49 21.02
CA ILE A 84 -17.41 -0.78 20.27
C ILE A 84 -16.65 -1.74 19.34
N ILE A 85 -16.36 -2.96 19.79
CA ILE A 85 -15.68 -3.99 18.98
C ILE A 85 -16.60 -4.50 17.87
N ASP A 86 -17.87 -4.76 18.17
CA ASP A 86 -18.87 -5.22 17.20
C ASP A 86 -19.11 -4.15 16.10
N ASP A 87 -19.17 -2.88 16.47
CA ASP A 87 -19.23 -1.75 15.52
C ASP A 87 -18.02 -1.75 14.58
N PHE A 88 -16.82 -1.96 15.12
CA PHE A 88 -15.58 -2.03 14.34
C PHE A 88 -15.56 -3.25 13.41
N GLU A 89 -16.02 -4.42 13.87
CA GLU A 89 -16.15 -5.63 13.04
C GLU A 89 -17.12 -5.40 11.88
N LYS A 90 -18.25 -4.72 12.12
CA LYS A 90 -19.21 -4.35 11.08
C LYS A 90 -18.60 -3.41 10.05
N GLU A 91 -17.99 -2.30 10.50
CA GLU A 91 -17.36 -1.31 9.62
C GLU A 91 -16.26 -1.95 8.76
N ARG A 92 -15.44 -2.83 9.36
CA ARG A 92 -14.45 -3.63 8.64
C ARG A 92 -15.10 -4.48 7.54
N GLY A 93 -16.22 -5.14 7.84
CA GLY A 93 -16.94 -5.98 6.87
C GLY A 93 -17.46 -5.21 5.66
N GLU A 94 -17.79 -3.93 5.83
CA GLU A 94 -18.21 -3.04 4.72
C GLU A 94 -17.03 -2.57 3.86
N LEU A 95 -15.84 -2.41 4.46
CA LEU A 95 -14.66 -1.82 3.81
C LEU A 95 -13.71 -2.83 3.17
N GLU A 96 -13.59 -4.04 3.71
CA GLU A 96 -12.67 -5.07 3.20
C GLU A 96 -12.92 -5.50 1.75
N PRO A 97 -14.15 -5.57 1.23
CA PRO A 97 -14.38 -5.91 -0.18
C PRO A 97 -13.66 -4.96 -1.16
N PHE A 98 -13.56 -3.66 -0.85
CA PHE A 98 -12.84 -2.70 -1.69
C PHE A 98 -11.34 -3.00 -1.74
N ARG A 99 -10.76 -3.40 -0.60
CA ARG A 99 -9.36 -3.84 -0.50
C ARG A 99 -9.14 -5.11 -1.32
N ASP A 100 -10.05 -6.08 -1.22
CA ASP A 100 -9.93 -7.36 -1.93
C ASP A 100 -9.97 -7.17 -3.45
N ILE A 101 -10.88 -6.32 -3.94
CA ILE A 101 -10.94 -5.91 -5.35
C ILE A 101 -9.64 -5.22 -5.77
N PHE A 102 -9.12 -4.33 -4.94
CA PHE A 102 -7.86 -3.65 -5.21
C PHE A 102 -6.68 -4.62 -5.29
N GLN A 103 -6.59 -5.61 -4.40
CA GLN A 103 -5.57 -6.65 -4.43
C GLN A 103 -5.62 -7.50 -5.71
N GLN A 104 -6.82 -7.82 -6.20
CA GLN A 104 -6.98 -8.50 -7.48
C GLN A 104 -6.48 -7.65 -8.65
N LYS A 105 -6.74 -6.33 -8.64
CA LYS A 105 -6.17 -5.40 -9.63
C LYS A 105 -4.65 -5.39 -9.57
N ILE A 106 -4.08 -5.26 -8.37
CA ILE A 106 -2.62 -5.29 -8.13
C ILE A 106 -1.98 -6.54 -8.75
N LYS A 107 -2.58 -7.71 -8.52
CA LYS A 107 -2.13 -8.96 -9.15
C LYS A 107 -2.10 -8.85 -10.68
N GLY A 108 -3.21 -8.43 -11.29
CA GLY A 108 -3.28 -8.29 -12.75
C GLY A 108 -2.23 -7.31 -13.31
N TYR A 109 -1.97 -6.21 -12.59
CA TYR A 109 -0.91 -5.28 -12.96
C TYR A 109 0.49 -5.88 -12.82
N LEU A 110 0.77 -6.68 -11.77
CA LEU A 110 2.05 -7.36 -11.60
C LEU A 110 2.30 -8.44 -12.65
N GLU A 111 1.26 -9.14 -13.08
CA GLU A 111 1.34 -10.15 -14.15
C GLU A 111 1.62 -9.51 -15.53
N ALA A 112 1.07 -8.31 -15.79
CA ALA A 112 1.21 -7.63 -17.06
C ALA A 112 2.46 -6.73 -17.16
N CYS A 113 2.87 -6.10 -16.06
CA CYS A 113 3.98 -5.15 -16.05
C CYS A 113 5.33 -5.90 -16.03
N GLN A 114 6.28 -5.48 -16.88
CA GLN A 114 7.65 -6.01 -16.92
C GLN A 114 8.70 -4.99 -16.48
N ASP A 115 8.31 -3.73 -16.24
CA ASP A 115 9.22 -2.68 -15.77
C ASP A 115 9.51 -2.90 -14.27
N PRO A 116 10.77 -3.12 -13.87
CA PRO A 116 11.10 -3.40 -12.48
C PRO A 116 10.72 -2.25 -11.54
N HIS A 117 10.91 -0.99 -11.91
CA HIS A 117 10.58 0.12 -11.01
C HIS A 117 9.08 0.23 -10.78
N VAL A 118 8.28 -0.03 -11.81
CA VAL A 118 6.83 -0.04 -11.72
C VAL A 118 6.32 -1.24 -10.93
N GLN A 119 6.86 -2.45 -11.17
CA GLN A 119 6.62 -3.63 -10.33
C GLN A 119 6.99 -3.37 -8.86
N ASN A 120 8.06 -2.58 -8.63
CA ASN A 120 8.46 -1.92 -7.38
C ASN A 120 7.31 -1.43 -6.55
N TYR A 121 6.70 -0.42 -7.13
CA TYR A 121 5.63 0.33 -6.55
C TYR A 121 4.35 -0.50 -6.44
N ILE A 122 3.99 -1.23 -7.50
CA ILE A 122 2.78 -2.08 -7.48
C ILE A 122 2.93 -3.19 -6.42
N GLY A 123 4.13 -3.75 -6.25
CA GLY A 123 4.47 -4.66 -5.17
C GLY A 123 4.24 -4.00 -3.82
N ALA A 124 4.79 -2.79 -3.60
CA ALA A 124 4.57 -2.00 -2.38
C ALA A 124 3.08 -1.83 -2.02
N LEU A 125 2.23 -1.58 -3.01
CA LEU A 125 0.77 -1.52 -2.83
C LEU A 125 0.18 -2.85 -2.37
N GLY A 126 0.63 -3.98 -2.92
CA GLY A 126 0.19 -5.33 -2.52
C GLY A 126 0.59 -5.69 -1.08
N PHE A 127 1.84 -5.40 -0.71
CA PHE A 127 2.41 -5.72 0.61
C PHE A 127 1.85 -4.89 1.75
N TYR A 128 1.42 -3.65 1.49
CA TYR A 128 0.88 -2.74 2.50
C TYR A 128 -0.16 -3.44 3.40
N PHE A 129 -0.94 -4.35 2.82
CA PHE A 129 -2.03 -5.07 3.50
C PHE A 129 -1.62 -6.41 4.14
N SER A 130 -0.42 -6.91 3.85
CA SER A 130 -0.09 -8.33 4.02
C SER A 130 1.11 -8.59 4.93
N HIS A 131 2.01 -7.62 5.14
CA HIS A 131 3.26 -7.84 5.86
C HIS A 131 3.43 -6.92 7.08
N PRO A 132 4.11 -7.40 8.13
CA PRO A 132 4.50 -6.56 9.25
C PRO A 132 5.43 -5.43 8.78
N PRO A 133 5.33 -4.23 9.39
CA PRO A 133 6.01 -2.99 8.96
C PRO A 133 7.55 -3.03 9.03
N THR A 134 8.13 -4.17 9.41
CA THR A 134 9.57 -4.35 9.66
C THR A 134 10.34 -4.90 8.46
N GLN A 135 9.67 -5.43 7.43
CA GLN A 135 10.34 -5.72 6.17
C GLN A 135 10.48 -4.41 5.41
N THR A 136 11.62 -3.74 5.62
CA THR A 136 12.13 -2.80 4.63
C THR A 136 12.14 -3.56 3.31
N PHE A 137 11.35 -3.10 2.34
CA PHE A 137 11.53 -3.51 0.97
C PHE A 137 13.00 -3.32 0.64
N THR A 138 13.70 -4.42 0.48
CA THR A 138 15.10 -4.36 0.14
C THR A 138 15.18 -3.92 -1.31
N ASP A 139 16.08 -2.99 -1.64
CA ASP A 139 16.38 -2.63 -3.03
C ASP A 139 17.03 -3.80 -3.82
N SER A 140 17.18 -4.98 -3.21
CA SER A 140 17.67 -6.20 -3.83
C SER A 140 16.66 -6.71 -4.87
N PRO A 141 17.02 -6.72 -6.18
CA PRO A 141 16.15 -7.21 -7.25
C PRO A 141 15.68 -8.66 -7.04
N PHE A 142 16.49 -9.50 -6.40
CA PHE A 142 16.19 -10.90 -6.14
C PHE A 142 15.08 -11.09 -5.09
N VAL A 143 15.19 -10.40 -3.95
CA VAL A 143 14.19 -10.45 -2.87
C VAL A 143 12.87 -9.88 -3.39
N MET A 144 12.94 -8.81 -4.16
CA MET A 144 11.79 -8.14 -4.75
C MET A 144 11.06 -9.01 -5.80
N GLN A 145 11.79 -9.79 -6.60
CA GLN A 145 11.18 -10.79 -7.48
C GLN A 145 10.54 -11.93 -6.70
N MET A 146 11.13 -12.40 -5.60
CA MET A 146 10.50 -13.39 -4.72
C MET A 146 9.23 -12.82 -4.06
N ASP A 147 9.25 -11.55 -3.70
CA ASP A 147 8.15 -10.81 -3.08
C ASP A 147 6.99 -10.57 -4.06
N VAL A 148 7.28 -10.12 -5.28
CA VAL A 148 6.32 -9.99 -6.38
C VAL A 148 5.73 -11.34 -6.75
N ARG A 149 6.58 -12.38 -6.85
CA ARG A 149 6.14 -13.75 -7.09
C ARG A 149 5.24 -14.25 -5.96
N GLY A 150 5.57 -13.93 -4.71
CA GLY A 150 4.73 -14.21 -3.54
C GLY A 150 3.37 -13.51 -3.62
N ILE A 151 3.31 -12.26 -4.09
CA ILE A 151 2.03 -11.57 -4.35
C ILE A 151 1.28 -12.24 -5.50
N ILE A 152 1.92 -12.62 -6.61
CA ILE A 152 1.23 -13.24 -7.75
C ILE A 152 0.68 -14.63 -7.35
N GLU A 153 1.50 -15.43 -6.68
CA GLU A 153 1.17 -16.80 -6.24
C GLU A 153 0.11 -16.81 -5.11
N ARG A 154 0.13 -15.83 -4.20
CA ARG A 154 -0.86 -15.70 -3.11
C ARG A 154 -2.01 -14.73 -3.45
N GLY A 155 -1.92 -14.07 -4.60
CA GLY A 155 -2.64 -12.83 -4.90
C GLY A 155 -4.12 -13.01 -5.11
N GLY A 156 -4.88 -12.29 -4.28
CA GLY A 156 -6.33 -12.20 -4.34
C GLY A 156 -7.06 -13.16 -3.41
N VAL A 157 -6.37 -14.03 -2.67
CA VAL A 157 -7.04 -14.85 -1.65
C VAL A 157 -7.27 -13.98 -0.43
N SER A 158 -8.56 -13.78 -0.09
CA SER A 158 -9.09 -13.17 1.14
C SER A 158 -8.46 -13.71 2.45
N ALA A 159 -7.67 -14.79 2.37
CA ALA A 159 -7.07 -15.51 3.48
C ALA A 159 -5.88 -14.81 4.16
N LEU A 160 -5.26 -13.78 3.56
CA LEU A 160 -4.17 -13.06 4.23
C LEU A 160 -4.72 -12.04 5.24
N PRO A 161 -4.35 -12.15 6.53
CA PRO A 161 -4.87 -11.26 7.57
C PRO A 161 -4.44 -9.81 7.30
N THR A 162 -5.44 -8.93 7.19
CA THR A 162 -5.25 -7.48 7.11
C THR A 162 -4.82 -6.89 8.45
N PRO A 163 -4.32 -5.64 8.47
CA PRO A 163 -4.16 -4.90 9.71
C PRO A 163 -5.45 -4.87 10.56
N SER A 164 -6.63 -4.72 9.92
CA SER A 164 -7.92 -4.72 10.61
C SER A 164 -8.32 -6.10 11.14
N SER A 165 -8.09 -7.16 10.38
CA SER A 165 -8.37 -8.55 10.81
C SER A 165 -7.47 -8.97 11.95
N LYS A 166 -6.18 -8.64 11.87
CA LYS A 166 -5.20 -8.91 12.93
C LYS A 166 -5.59 -8.15 14.21
N LEU A 167 -5.85 -6.84 14.10
CA LEU A 167 -6.31 -6.03 15.23
C LEU A 167 -7.57 -6.63 15.88
N LEU A 168 -8.59 -6.96 15.09
CA LEU A 168 -9.83 -7.57 15.59
C LEU A 168 -9.54 -8.87 16.36
N SER A 169 -8.71 -9.75 15.79
CA SER A 169 -8.37 -11.03 16.43
C SER A 169 -7.68 -10.87 17.79
N GLU A 170 -6.88 -9.81 17.96
CA GLU A 170 -6.13 -9.53 19.19
C GLU A 170 -6.99 -8.84 20.26
N ILE A 171 -7.98 -8.04 19.87
CA ILE A 171 -8.80 -7.26 20.80
C ILE A 171 -10.14 -7.92 21.14
N LYS A 172 -10.72 -8.77 20.26
CA LYS A 172 -12.10 -9.27 20.37
C LYS A 172 -12.42 -9.98 21.69
N ASN A 173 -11.44 -10.67 22.26
CA ASN A 173 -11.59 -11.41 23.52
C ASN A 173 -10.81 -10.76 24.68
N THR A 174 -10.20 -9.59 24.47
CA THR A 174 -9.40 -8.90 25.48
C THR A 174 -10.28 -7.94 26.26
N ARG A 175 -10.28 -8.05 27.61
CA ARG A 175 -10.94 -7.09 28.51
C ARG A 175 -9.99 -6.02 29.06
N ASP A 176 -8.69 -6.22 28.88
CA ASP A 176 -7.66 -5.27 29.29
C ASP A 176 -7.62 -4.06 28.34
N LEU A 177 -8.17 -2.94 28.82
CA LEU A 177 -8.22 -1.71 28.06
C LEU A 177 -6.84 -1.14 27.73
N SER A 178 -5.84 -1.34 28.60
CA SER A 178 -4.48 -0.86 28.36
C SER A 178 -3.85 -1.63 27.20
N LYS A 179 -4.03 -2.96 27.19
CA LYS A 179 -3.61 -3.82 26.08
C LYS A 179 -4.33 -3.47 24.78
N ILE A 180 -5.65 -3.26 24.81
CA ILE A 180 -6.40 -2.85 23.62
C ILE A 180 -5.86 -1.51 23.07
N LYS A 181 -5.60 -0.54 23.95
CA LYS A 181 -5.03 0.76 23.55
C LYS A 181 -3.65 0.62 22.91
N SER A 182 -2.76 -0.21 23.47
CA SER A 182 -1.43 -0.43 22.91
C SER A 182 -1.51 -1.13 21.55
N THR A 183 -2.33 -2.18 21.41
CA THR A 183 -2.52 -2.89 20.14
C THR A 183 -3.08 -1.98 19.04
N ILE A 184 -4.03 -1.10 19.36
CA ILE A 184 -4.54 -0.10 18.40
C ILE A 184 -3.41 0.86 17.99
N ALA A 185 -2.61 1.35 18.94
CA ALA A 185 -1.52 2.27 18.66
C ALA A 185 -0.46 1.64 17.74
N GLU A 186 -0.03 0.41 18.05
CA GLU A 186 0.92 -0.37 17.24
C GLU A 186 0.38 -0.62 15.82
N THR A 187 -0.91 -0.94 15.70
CA THR A 187 -1.55 -1.14 14.39
C THR A 187 -1.54 0.14 13.57
N CYS A 188 -1.91 1.28 14.17
CA CYS A 188 -1.89 2.59 13.51
C CYS A 188 -0.47 2.99 13.07
N GLU A 189 0.53 2.75 13.91
CA GLU A 189 1.93 3.02 13.59
C GLU A 189 2.40 2.15 12.41
N GLY A 190 2.09 0.85 12.42
CA GLY A 190 2.43 -0.04 11.32
C GLY A 190 1.82 0.38 9.99
N VAL A 191 0.57 0.82 10.01
CA VAL A 191 -0.13 1.35 8.82
C VAL A 191 0.53 2.64 8.32
N ALA A 192 0.92 3.54 9.21
CA ALA A 192 1.61 4.78 8.84
C ALA A 192 2.99 4.51 8.23
N ILE A 193 3.75 3.56 8.79
CA ILE A 193 5.04 3.11 8.24
C ILE A 193 4.84 2.53 6.83
N ASN A 194 3.86 1.65 6.64
CA ASN A 194 3.56 1.05 5.34
C ASN A 194 3.16 2.12 4.31
N MET A 195 2.36 3.12 4.71
CA MET A 195 2.01 4.25 3.84
C MET A 195 3.24 5.07 3.43
N SER A 196 4.18 5.30 4.36
CA SER A 196 5.44 6.00 4.08
C SER A 196 6.31 5.23 3.08
N ILE A 197 6.36 3.90 3.18
CA ILE A 197 7.05 3.03 2.22
C ILE A 197 6.43 3.19 0.82
N VAL A 198 5.10 3.02 0.70
CA VAL A 198 4.40 3.16 -0.59
C VAL A 198 4.64 4.54 -1.20
N SER A 199 4.53 5.59 -0.39
CA SER A 199 4.75 6.97 -0.83
C SER A 199 6.18 7.18 -1.36
N ARG A 200 7.20 6.61 -0.70
CA ARG A 200 8.59 6.70 -1.18
C ARG A 200 8.76 6.05 -2.56
N TYR A 201 8.17 4.89 -2.80
CA TYR A 201 8.19 4.26 -4.11
C TYR A 201 7.45 5.07 -5.17
N TYR A 202 6.29 5.62 -4.82
CA TYR A 202 5.51 6.48 -5.72
C TYR A 202 6.32 7.72 -6.13
N TYR A 203 6.87 8.45 -5.17
CA TYR A 203 7.66 9.65 -5.48
C TYR A 203 8.99 9.33 -6.15
N SER A 204 9.59 8.15 -5.93
CA SER A 204 10.75 7.71 -6.68
C SER A 204 10.43 7.48 -8.16
N LEU A 205 9.25 6.90 -8.46
CA LEU A 205 8.76 6.79 -9.83
C LEU A 205 8.49 8.16 -10.46
N GLU A 206 7.91 9.09 -9.71
CA GLU A 206 7.67 10.44 -10.21
C GLU A 206 8.95 11.25 -10.38
N ALA A 207 9.95 11.11 -9.50
CA ALA A 207 11.21 11.83 -9.58
C ALA A 207 12.05 11.40 -10.79
N LYS A 208 11.95 10.12 -11.20
CA LYS A 208 12.53 9.62 -12.46
C LYS A 208 11.85 10.21 -13.72
N ARG A 209 10.82 11.05 -13.58
CA ARG A 209 10.25 11.85 -14.66
C ARG A 209 11.07 13.12 -14.97
N ILE A 210 12.08 13.48 -14.17
CA ILE A 210 12.95 14.66 -14.39
C ILE A 210 14.30 14.19 -14.93
#